data_AF-A0A920IBX1-F1
#
_entry.id   AF-A0A920IBX1-F1
#
_cell.length_a   1.000
_cell.length_b   1.000
_cell.length_c   1.000
_cell.angle_alpha   90.00
_cell.angle_beta   90.00
_cell.angle_gamma   90.00
#
_symmetry.space_group_name_H-M   'P 1'
#
loop_
_entity.id
_entity.type
_entity.pdbx_description
1 polymer ?
#
loop_
_entity_poly.entity_id
_entity_poly.type
_entity_poly.pdbx_seq_one_letter_code
_entity_poly.pdbx_strand_id
1 'polypeptide(L)' 'MYLCSHVVCHGIPGNKALKDGDIINIDITVILDQWHGDTSRMFFIGKEAY' A
#
# COMPACT_ATOMS: atom_id res chain seq x y z
N MET A 1 3.42 -4.99 1.60
CA MET A 1 3.94 -3.77 2.26
C MET A 1 3.00 -2.62 1.95
N TYR A 2 2.79 -1.67 2.88
CA TYR A 2 1.83 -0.57 2.65
C TYR A 2 2.49 0.79 2.90
N LEU A 3 2.32 1.73 1.98
CA LEU A 3 2.88 3.08 2.03
C LEU A 3 1.79 4.08 2.33
N CYS A 4 2.06 5.11 3.14
CA CYS A 4 1.08 6.14 3.50
C CYS A 4 1.64 7.53 3.10
N SER A 5 0.85 8.29 2.33
CA SER A 5 0.96 9.72 1.96
C SER A 5 2.36 10.36 1.75
N HIS A 6 3.26 10.39 2.74
CA HIS A 6 4.63 10.94 2.59
C HIS A 6 5.73 9.89 2.33
N VAL A 7 5.41 8.59 2.43
CA VAL A 7 6.39 7.50 2.24
C VAL A 7 6.40 7.10 0.77
N VAL A 8 7.54 7.27 0.10
CA VAL A 8 7.68 7.02 -1.35
C VAL A 8 7.73 5.52 -1.66
N CYS A 9 8.49 4.74 -0.90
CA CYS A 9 8.62 3.27 -0.97
C CYS A 9 8.98 2.68 0.40
N HIS A 10 8.84 1.37 0.59
CA HIS A 10 9.36 0.62 1.74
C HIS A 10 8.76 0.92 3.14
N GLY A 11 7.51 1.36 3.18
CA GLY A 11 6.75 1.61 4.41
C GLY A 11 6.50 0.33 5.21
N ILE A 12 6.99 0.28 6.45
CA ILE A 12 6.82 -0.88 7.32
C ILE A 12 5.42 -0.85 7.94
N PRO A 13 4.61 -1.93 7.80
CA PRO A 13 3.32 -2.02 8.48
C PRO A 13 3.48 -1.87 10.00
N GLY A 14 2.58 -1.11 10.61
CA GLY A 14 2.57 -0.89 12.06
C GLY A 14 1.20 -0.44 12.53
N ASN A 15 1.09 -0.07 13.80
CA ASN A 15 -0.19 0.24 14.46
C ASN A 15 -0.79 1.62 14.07
N LYS A 16 -0.28 2.28 13.03
CA LYS A 16 -0.84 3.55 12.57
C LYS A 16 -2.21 3.30 11.96
N ALA A 17 -3.26 3.83 12.58
CA ALA A 17 -4.60 3.83 12.00
C ALA A 17 -4.63 4.73 10.76
N LEU A 18 -5.18 4.20 9.66
CA LEU A 18 -5.46 4.95 8.45
C LEU A 18 -6.66 5.87 8.66
N LYS A 19 -6.66 7.03 8.00
CA LYS A 19 -7.70 8.05 8.13
C LYS A 19 -8.38 8.29 6.79
N ASP A 20 -9.64 8.71 6.84
CA ASP A 20 -10.36 9.17 5.64
C ASP A 20 -9.57 10.30 4.95
N GLY A 21 -9.41 10.16 3.63
CA GLY A 21 -8.60 11.04 2.80
C GLY A 21 -7.13 10.61 2.64
N ASP A 22 -6.66 9.59 3.38
CA ASP A 22 -5.34 9.01 3.13
C ASP A 22 -5.30 8.30 1.76
N ILE A 23 -4.16 8.40 1.09
CA ILE A 23 -3.84 7.58 -0.08
C ILE A 23 -2.74 6.62 0.34
N ILE A 24 -2.95 5.33 0.10
CA ILE A 24 -1.98 4.29 0.40
C ILE A 24 -1.57 3.52 -0.85
N ASN A 25 -0.30 3.14 -0.94
CA ASN A 25 0.15 2.13 -1.89
C ASN A 25 0.15 0.76 -1.21
N ILE A 26 -0.38 -0.26 -1.87
CA ILE A 26 -0.22 -1.65 -1.47
C ILE A 26 0.72 -2.31 -2.45
N ASP A 27 1.81 -2.87 -1.94
CA ASP A 27 2.86 -3.53 -2.70
C ASP A 27 2.98 -5.00 -2.29
N ILE A 28 2.87 -5.92 -3.24
CA ILE A 28 2.76 -7.35 -3.03
C ILE A 28 3.70 -8.08 -3.98
N THR A 29 4.62 -8.83 -3.39
CA THR A 29 5.41 -9.83 -4.08
C THR A 29 4.97 -11.22 -3.67
N VAL A 30 4.69 -12.10 -4.63
CA VAL A 30 4.36 -13.52 -4.42
C VAL A 30 5.47 -14.41 -4.97
N ILE A 31 5.63 -15.59 -4.37
CA ILE A 31 6.50 -16.64 -4.86
C ILE A 31 5.64 -17.86 -5.19
N LEU A 32 5.69 -18.32 -6.44
CA LEU A 32 5.01 -19.53 -6.92
C LEU A 32 5.96 -20.31 -7.82
N ASP A 33 6.20 -21.59 -7.50
CA ASP A 33 7.08 -22.47 -8.28
C ASP A 33 8.45 -21.85 -8.59
N GLN A 34 9.05 -21.20 -7.59
CA GLN A 34 10.32 -20.45 -7.69
C GLN A 34 10.29 -19.18 -8.56
N TRP A 35 9.14 -18.80 -9.10
CA TRP A 35 8.93 -17.53 -9.80
C TRP A 35 8.45 -16.44 -8.86
N HIS A 36 8.92 -15.22 -9.10
CA HIS A 36 8.54 -14.04 -8.34
C HIS A 36 7.59 -13.19 -9.17
N GLY A 37 6.40 -12.94 -8.64
CA GLY A 37 5.45 -11.97 -9.19
C GLY A 37 5.41 -10.75 -8.30
N ASP A 38 5.57 -9.55 -8.87
CA ASP A 38 5.61 -8.30 -8.12
C ASP A 38 4.58 -7.31 -8.67
N THR A 39 3.73 -6.76 -7.81
CA THR A 39 2.67 -5.85 -8.22
C THR A 39 2.29 -4.88 -7.10
N SER A 40 1.94 -3.65 -7.48
CA SER A 40 1.44 -2.66 -6.53
C SER A 40 0.26 -1.85 -7.10
N ARG A 41 -0.52 -1.25 -6.19
CA ARG A 41 -1.64 -0.37 -6.54
C ARG A 41 -1.90 0.66 -5.44
N MET A 42 -2.29 1.87 -5.88
CA MET A 42 -2.74 2.94 -5.00
C MET A 42 -4.24 2.80 -4.66
N PHE A 43 -4.59 3.08 -3.41
CA PHE A 43 -5.96 3.05 -2.89
C PHE A 43 -6.24 4.31 -2.07
N PHE A 44 -7.46 4.81 -2.19
CA PHE A 44 -8.00 5.86 -1.30
C PHE A 44 -8.63 5.21 -0.07
N ILE A 45 -8.39 5.81 1.10
CA ILE A 45 -9.03 5.43 2.35
C ILE A 45 -10.22 6.35 2.59
N GLY A 46 -11.39 5.76 2.85
CA GLY A 46 -12.65 6.50 2.98
C GLY A 46 -13.28 6.79 1.62
N LYS A 47 -14.04 7.90 1.54
CA LYS A 47 -14.64 8.36 0.28
C LYS A 47 -13.62 9.05 -0.61
N GLU A 48 -13.76 8.87 -1.93
CA GLU A 48 -13.05 9.69 -2.90
C GLU A 48 -13.32 11.17 -2.64
N ALA A 49 -12.26 11.98 -2.59
CA ALA A 49 -12.39 13.42 -2.58
C ALA A 49 -12.86 13.85 -3.98
N TYR A 50 -14.15 14.13 -4.10
CA TYR A 50 -14.71 14.85 -5.24
C TYR A 50 -14.35 16.34 -5.17
#